data_AF-E2BDQ2-F1
#
_entry.id   AF-E2BDQ2-F1
#
_cell.length_a   1.000
_cell.length_b   1.000
_cell.length_c   1.000
_cell.angle_alpha   90.00
_cell.angle_beta   90.00
_cell.angle_gamma   90.00
#
_symmetry.space_group_name_H-M   'P 1'
#
loop_
_entity.id
_entity.type
_entity.pdbx_description
1 polymer ?
#
loop_
_entity_poly.entity_id
_entity_poly.type
_entity_poly.pdbx_seq_one_letter_code
_entity_poly.pdbx_strand_id
1 'polypeptide(L)'
;MLYVPLASVGMRRWLCTGTVHDVKAEEILERSLKVREYDLKKENFSCTGNFGFNIEGHIDLGFKYDLSIDIYGLDFYVVFGRPGFNVAHRRRKTGKIGFQHRLTREDAMK
;
A
#
# COMPACT_ATOMS: atom_id res chain seq x y z
N MET A 1 -2.35 -5.88 -2.40
CA MET A 1 -3.05 -5.42 -1.17
C MET A 1 -2.45 -4.08 -0.82
N LEU A 2 -3.20 -2.99 -1.02
CA LEU A 2 -2.79 -1.65 -0.61
C LEU A 2 -3.29 -1.44 0.83
N TYR A 3 -2.36 -1.23 1.76
CA TYR A 3 -2.59 -0.86 3.14
C TYR A 3 -2.42 0.65 3.20
N VAL A 4 -3.44 1.38 3.60
CA VAL A 4 -3.34 2.82 3.80
C VAL A 4 -3.26 3.08 5.29
N PRO A 5 -2.06 3.21 5.90
CA PRO A 5 -1.99 3.87 7.19
C PRO A 5 -2.26 5.37 7.03
N LEU A 6 -2.73 6.00 8.08
CA LEU A 6 -2.78 7.46 8.17
C LEU A 6 -2.53 7.76 9.63
N ALA A 7 -1.42 8.42 9.92
CA ALA A 7 -1.14 8.87 11.27
C ALA A 7 -0.57 10.28 11.24
N SER A 8 -1.36 11.23 11.73
CA SER A 8 -0.83 12.35 12.49
C SER A 8 -1.80 12.77 13.60
N VAL A 9 -1.41 12.34 14.81
CA VAL A 9 -1.52 13.03 16.10
C VAL A 9 -2.91 13.55 16.52
N GLY A 10 -3.51 12.82 17.46
CA GLY A 10 -4.18 13.47 18.59
C GLY A 10 -5.68 13.75 18.46
N MET A 11 -6.51 12.81 18.00
CA MET A 11 -7.95 12.89 18.33
C MET A 11 -8.64 11.53 18.28
N ARG A 12 -9.41 11.26 19.33
CA ARG A 12 -10.23 10.06 19.51
C ARG A 12 -11.20 9.94 18.32
N ARG A 13 -11.23 8.77 17.66
CA ARG A 13 -12.44 8.07 17.15
C ARG A 13 -12.59 7.73 15.65
N TRP A 14 -11.71 8.10 14.72
CA TRP A 14 -11.84 7.58 13.34
C TRP A 14 -10.48 7.29 12.67
N LEU A 15 -9.92 6.11 12.92
CA LEU A 15 -8.87 5.52 12.07
C LEU A 15 -9.57 4.60 11.06
N CYS A 16 -9.86 5.13 9.88
CA CYS A 16 -10.41 4.35 8.78
C CYS A 16 -9.27 3.75 7.97
N THR A 17 -8.99 2.46 8.15
CA THR A 17 -8.08 1.72 7.26
C THR A 17 -8.91 0.96 6.23
N GLY A 18 -8.58 1.14 4.96
CA GLY A 18 -9.19 0.42 3.85
C GLY A 18 -8.20 -0.56 3.24
N THR A 19 -8.68 -1.76 2.88
CA THR A 19 -7.92 -2.68 2.03
C THR A 19 -8.64 -2.81 0.70
N VAL A 20 -7.93 -2.47 -0.37
CA VAL A 20 -8.45 -2.59 -1.74
C VAL A 20 -7.71 -3.71 -2.45
N HIS A 21 -8.47 -4.49 -3.22
CA HIS A 21 -8.00 -5.64 -3.97
C HIS A 21 -8.37 -5.48 -5.45
N ASP A 22 -7.75 -6.33 -6.27
CA ASP A 22 -8.04 -6.51 -7.70
C ASP A 22 -7.83 -5.21 -8.52
N VAL A 23 -8.55 -5.10 -9.64
CA VAL A 23 -8.45 -4.01 -10.63
C VAL A 23 -8.57 -2.63 -10.00
N LYS A 24 -9.40 -2.49 -8.97
CA LYS A 24 -9.56 -1.22 -8.25
C LYS A 24 -8.27 -0.77 -7.56
N ALA A 25 -7.48 -1.73 -7.06
CA ALA A 25 -6.20 -1.41 -6.43
C ALA A 25 -5.17 -0.97 -7.47
N GLU A 26 -5.18 -1.56 -8.67
CA GLU A 26 -4.29 -1.18 -9.77
C GLU A 26 -4.59 0.25 -10.25
N GLU A 27 -5.86 0.60 -10.45
CA GLU A 27 -6.26 1.95 -10.85
C GLU A 27 -5.85 3.02 -9.81
N ILE A 28 -6.02 2.74 -8.52
CA ILE A 28 -5.62 3.66 -7.45
C ILE A 28 -4.09 3.77 -7.38
N LEU A 29 -3.38 2.66 -7.59
CA LEU A 29 -1.92 2.65 -7.61
C LEU A 29 -1.36 3.45 -8.78
N GLU A 30 -1.91 3.31 -9.98
CA GLU A 30 -1.49 4.10 -11.15
C GLU A 30 -1.70 5.61 -10.93
N ARG A 31 -2.86 6.00 -10.40
CA ARG A 31 -3.14 7.41 -10.08
C ARG A 31 -2.16 7.96 -9.05
N SER A 32 -1.90 7.20 -7.99
CA SER A 32 -1.00 7.62 -6.91
C SER A 32 0.46 7.67 -7.33
N LEU A 33 0.92 6.75 -8.19
CA LEU A 33 2.27 6.80 -8.75
C LEU A 33 2.47 7.98 -9.71
N LYS A 34 1.43 8.35 -10.46
CA LYS A 34 1.46 9.52 -11.34
C LYS A 34 1.68 10.82 -10.57
N VAL A 35 1.06 10.97 -9.40
CA VAL A 35 1.26 12.12 -8.50
C VAL A 35 2.71 12.23 -8.04
N ARG A 36 3.37 11.10 -7.84
CA ARG A 36 4.79 11.03 -7.44
C ARG A 36 5.78 10.99 -8.61
N GLU A 37 5.33 11.25 -9.83
CA GLU A 37 6.17 11.21 -11.04
C GLU A 37 6.91 9.87 -11.23
N TYR A 38 6.37 8.77 -10.68
CA TYR A 38 6.99 7.46 -10.65
C TYR A 38 8.36 7.40 -9.92
N ASP A 39 8.71 8.42 -9.15
CA ASP A 39 9.95 8.41 -8.37
C ASP A 39 9.74 7.77 -6.99
N LEU A 40 10.44 6.65 -6.79
CA LEU A 40 10.43 5.90 -5.53
C LEU A 40 11.87 5.66 -5.08
N LYS A 41 12.18 6.10 -3.86
CA LYS A 41 13.50 5.85 -3.26
C LYS A 41 13.62 4.37 -2.89
N LYS A 42 14.84 3.84 -2.97
CA LYS A 42 15.15 2.45 -2.58
C LYS A 42 14.80 2.14 -1.13
N GLU A 43 14.81 3.15 -0.27
CA GLU A 43 14.47 3.04 1.16
C GLU A 43 13.00 2.73 1.41
N ASN A 44 12.12 3.08 0.45
CA ASN A 44 10.69 2.76 0.53
C ASN A 44 10.40 1.26 0.37
N PHE A 45 11.38 0.47 -0.07
CA PHE A 45 11.26 -0.97 -0.25
C PHE A 45 11.72 -1.75 0.99
N SER A 46 10.81 -2.55 1.53
CA SER A 46 11.07 -3.48 2.62
C SER A 46 11.93 -4.67 2.16
N CYS A 47 12.61 -5.31 3.12
CA CYS A 47 13.35 -6.55 2.89
C CYS A 47 12.46 -7.72 2.38
N THR A 48 11.16 -7.67 2.66
CA THR A 48 10.17 -8.69 2.23
C THR A 48 9.61 -8.40 0.82
N GLY A 49 10.17 -7.40 0.13
CA GLY A 49 9.72 -7.03 -1.21
C GLY A 49 8.40 -6.27 -1.25
N ASN A 50 7.92 -5.73 -0.13
CA ASN A 50 6.78 -4.81 -0.10
C ASN A 50 7.29 -3.37 -0.15
N PHE A 51 6.50 -2.42 -0.63
CA PHE A 51 6.87 -1.02 -0.63
C PHE A 51 5.71 -0.13 -0.18
N GLY A 52 6.03 1.06 0.32
CA GLY A 52 5.02 2.05 0.64
C GLY A 52 5.52 3.47 0.46
N PHE A 53 4.60 4.39 0.23
CA PHE A 53 4.88 5.80 0.01
C PHE A 53 3.74 6.64 0.57
N ASN A 54 4.05 7.88 0.92
CA ASN A 54 3.10 8.85 1.43
C ASN A 54 2.80 9.90 0.36
N ILE A 55 1.54 10.31 0.27
CA ILE A 55 1.04 11.43 -0.52
C ILE A 55 0.46 12.46 0.44
N GLU A 56 0.98 13.68 0.44
CA GLU A 56 0.56 14.74 1.37
C GLU A 56 -0.83 15.32 1.06
N GLY A 57 -1.30 15.22 -0.19
CA GLY A 57 -2.59 15.76 -0.62
C GLY A 57 -3.43 14.80 -1.44
N HIS A 58 -4.67 14.55 -1.02
CA HIS A 58 -5.61 13.73 -1.77
C HIS A 58 -6.17 14.41 -3.03
N ILE A 59 -5.99 15.73 -3.19
CA ILE A 59 -6.48 16.50 -4.35
C ILE A 59 -5.83 15.99 -5.64
N ASP A 60 -4.54 15.64 -5.58
CA ASP A 60 -3.77 15.20 -6.74
C ASP A 60 -4.23 13.83 -7.26
N LEU A 61 -4.94 13.04 -6.44
CA LEU A 61 -5.58 11.79 -6.87
C LEU A 61 -6.87 12.02 -7.70
N GLY A 62 -7.32 13.26 -7.84
CA GLY A 62 -8.50 13.64 -8.63
C GLY A 62 -9.82 13.64 -7.86
N PHE A 63 -9.76 13.69 -6.52
CA PHE A 63 -10.96 13.92 -5.70
C PHE A 63 -11.39 15.37 -5.79
N LYS A 64 -12.72 15.60 -5.79
CA LYS A 64 -13.26 16.96 -5.77
C LYS A 64 -12.89 17.62 -4.44
N TYR A 65 -12.56 18.90 -4.53
CA TYR A 65 -12.33 19.71 -3.34
C TYR A 65 -13.69 20.06 -2.71
N ASP A 66 -13.94 19.55 -1.51
CA ASP A 66 -15.08 19.92 -0.68
C ASP A 66 -14.58 20.77 0.49
N LEU A 67 -15.11 21.98 0.68
CA LEU A 67 -14.74 22.90 1.78
C LEU A 67 -15.01 22.32 3.18
N SER A 68 -15.74 21.22 3.26
CA SER A 68 -16.01 20.49 4.51
C SER A 68 -14.93 19.48 4.88
N ILE A 69 -13.99 19.20 3.97
CA ILE A 69 -12.97 18.17 4.13
C ILE A 69 -11.60 18.84 3.95
N ASP A 70 -10.80 18.84 5.01
CA ASP A 70 -9.44 19.36 4.97
C ASP A 70 -8.51 18.48 4.14
N ILE A 71 -7.39 19.04 3.69
CA ILE A 71 -6.34 18.30 2.99
C ILE A 71 -5.71 17.31 3.96
N TYR A 72 -6.08 16.05 3.85
CA TYR A 72 -5.39 14.94 4.52
C TYR A 72 -4.40 14.27 3.57
N GLY A 73 -3.24 13.94 4.13
CA GLY A 73 -2.24 13.09 3.49
C GLY A 73 -2.59 11.62 3.67
N LEU A 74 -2.36 10.81 2.64
CA LEU A 74 -2.64 9.38 2.57
C LEU A 74 -1.30 8.62 2.55
N ASP A 75 -1.12 7.60 3.40
CA ASP A 75 -0.05 6.64 3.20
C ASP A 75 -0.57 5.49 2.32
N PHE A 76 0.23 5.01 1.38
CA PHE A 76 -0.03 3.80 0.61
C PHE A 76 1.04 2.77 0.90
N TYR A 77 0.66 1.52 1.06
CA TYR A 77 1.57 0.42 1.30
C TYR A 77 1.15 -0.81 0.50
N VAL A 78 1.94 -1.14 -0.49
CA VAL A 78 1.67 -2.21 -1.44
C VAL A 78 2.34 -3.49 -0.96
N VAL A 79 1.51 -4.50 -0.72
CA VAL A 79 1.95 -5.87 -0.49
C VAL A 79 1.85 -6.64 -1.79
N PHE A 80 3.00 -7.15 -2.23
CA PHE A 80 3.11 -8.10 -3.32
C PHE A 80 2.99 -9.53 -2.79
N GLY A 81 2.40 -10.41 -3.58
CA GLY A 81 2.24 -11.81 -3.23
C GLY A 81 2.38 -12.69 -4.45
N ARG A 82 3.18 -13.75 -4.32
CA ARG A 82 3.23 -14.82 -5.33
C ARG A 82 2.05 -15.79 -5.11
N PRO A 83 1.56 -16.46 -6.15
CA PRO A 83 0.54 -17.50 -6.00
C PRO A 83 1.09 -18.62 -5.10
N GLY A 84 0.50 -18.78 -3.91
CA GLY A 84 0.99 -19.70 -2.87
C GLY A 84 1.17 -19.05 -1.50
N PHE A 85 1.16 -17.71 -1.41
CA PHE A 85 1.21 -16.98 -0.14
C PHE A 85 0.03 -17.28 0.82
N ASN A 86 -1.06 -17.84 0.30
CA ASN A 86 -2.21 -18.23 1.12
C ASN A 86 -1.89 -19.43 2.05
N VAL A 87 -0.78 -20.15 1.85
CA VAL A 87 -0.39 -21.28 2.73
C VAL A 87 -0.11 -20.84 4.16
N ALA A 88 0.36 -19.60 4.36
CA ALA A 88 0.57 -19.02 5.68
C ALA A 88 -0.73 -18.50 6.32
N HIS A 89 -1.71 -18.10 5.50
CA HIS A 89 -2.93 -17.42 5.95
C HIS A 89 -4.15 -18.36 6.06
N ARG A 90 -4.12 -19.52 5.40
CA ARG A 90 -5.22 -20.50 5.43
C ARG A 90 -5.45 -21.06 6.84
N ARG A 91 -6.71 -21.23 7.24
CA ARG A 91 -7.06 -21.79 8.56
C ARG A 91 -6.67 -23.27 8.73
N ARG A 92 -6.78 -24.08 7.67
CA ARG A 92 -6.52 -25.52 7.70
C ARG A 92 -5.15 -25.84 7.11
N LYS A 93 -4.37 -26.70 7.79
CA LYS A 93 -3.01 -27.10 7.40
C LYS A 93 -2.08 -25.90 7.17
N THR A 94 -2.01 -24.97 8.12
CA THR A 94 -1.07 -23.83 8.04
C THR A 94 0.36 -24.31 7.79
N GLY A 95 1.10 -23.60 6.94
CA GLY A 95 2.50 -23.91 6.61
C GLY A 95 3.34 -22.66 6.49
N LYS A 96 4.66 -22.80 6.62
CA LYS A 96 5.60 -21.70 6.40
C LYS A 96 5.88 -21.54 4.92
N ILE A 97 6.00 -20.29 4.46
CA ILE A 97 6.43 -19.98 3.10
C ILE A 97 7.93 -20.24 2.99
N GLY A 98 8.30 -21.10 2.04
CA GLY A 98 9.68 -21.45 1.73
C GLY A 98 10.49 -20.24 1.26
N PHE A 99 11.81 -20.25 1.51
CA PHE A 99 12.68 -19.11 1.25
C PHE A 99 12.66 -18.65 -0.22
N GLN A 100 12.70 -19.59 -1.16
CA GLN A 100 12.63 -19.30 -2.61
C GLN A 100 11.30 -18.68 -3.06
N HIS A 101 10.22 -18.88 -2.31
CA HIS A 101 8.91 -18.34 -2.64
C HIS A 101 8.69 -16.93 -2.04
N ARG A 102 9.53 -16.50 -1.10
CA ARG A 102 9.47 -15.15 -0.55
C ARG A 102 9.99 -14.16 -1.59
N LEU A 103 9.40 -12.97 -1.60
CA LEU A 103 9.89 -11.87 -2.40
C LEU A 103 11.06 -11.20 -1.68
N THR A 104 12.08 -10.86 -2.44
CA THR A 104 13.20 -10.05 -1.98
C THR A 104 12.99 -8.59 -2.39
N ARG A 105 13.75 -7.69 -1.78
CA ARG A 105 13.77 -6.28 -2.20
C ARG A 105 14.12 -6.11 -3.68
N GLU A 106 15.07 -6.91 -4.17
CA GLU A 106 15.53 -6.87 -5.56
C GLU A 106 14.45 -7.30 -6.55
N ASP A 107 13.63 -8.28 -6.18
CA ASP A 107 12.49 -8.70 -6.99
C ASP A 107 11.41 -7.62 -7.09
N ALA A 108 11.28 -6.77 -6.06
CA ALA A 108 10.28 -5.70 -6.03
C ALA A 108 10.70 -4.43 -6.77
N MET A 109 12.00 -4.27 -7.05
CA MET A 109 12.56 -3.12 -7.79
C MET A 109 12.68 -3.37 -9.31
N LYS A 110 12.38 -4.59 -9.77
CA LYS A 110 12.39 -4.96 -11.19
C LYS A 110 11.02 -4.70 -11.81
#